data_AF-A0A3C2AQJ3-F1
#
_entry.id   AF-A0A3C2AQJ3-F1
#
_cell.length_a   1.000
_cell.length_b   1.000
_cell.length_c   1.000
_cell.angle_alpha   90.00
_cell.angle_beta   90.00
_cell.angle_gamma   90.00
#
_symmetry.space_group_name_H-M   'P 1'
#
loop_
_entity.id
_entity.type
_entity.pdbx_description
1 polymer ?
#
loop_
_entity_poly.entity_id
_entity_poly.type
_entity_poly.pdbx_seq_one_letter_code
_entity_poly.pdbx_strand_id
1 'polypeptide(L)' 'SGLDIDALRIVANGVNKLRSKDNAVVVITHYQRLLDYIKPDFVHVLYTGKIVKSGGPELAHELEERGYDWIKAENA' A
#
# COMPACT_ATOMS: atom_id res chain seq x y z
N SER A 1 3.35 18.71 -8.61
CA SER A 1 4.08 18.68 -9.91
C SER A 1 3.95 17.26 -10.47
N GLY A 2 3.77 17.08 -11.78
CA GLY A 2 3.55 15.76 -12.39
C GLY A 2 4.69 14.74 -12.22
N LEU A 3 5.87 15.21 -11.80
CA LEU A 3 7.06 14.40 -11.51
C LEU A 3 6.79 13.24 -10.54
N ASP A 4 5.94 13.43 -9.53
CA ASP A 4 5.63 12.38 -8.55
C ASP A 4 4.85 11.22 -9.18
N ILE A 5 3.96 11.51 -10.15
CA ILE A 5 3.18 10.47 -10.85
C ILE A 5 4.11 9.63 -11.74
N ASP A 6 5.04 10.28 -12.44
CA ASP A 6 5.98 9.58 -13.32
C ASP A 6 6.97 8.74 -12.51
N ALA A 7 7.45 9.26 -11.37
CA ALA A 7 8.29 8.50 -10.44
C ALA A 7 7.56 7.25 -9.90
N LEU A 8 6.29 7.40 -9.47
CA LEU A 8 5.48 6.26 -9.00
C LEU A 8 5.30 5.20 -10.09
N ARG A 9 5.07 5.61 -11.35
CA ARG A 9 4.96 4.68 -12.49
C ARG A 9 6.27 3.94 -12.76
N ILE A 10 7.41 4.63 -12.71
CA ILE A 10 8.73 4.01 -12.91
C ILE A 10 8.99 2.96 -11.81
N VAL A 11 8.74 3.31 -10.55
CA VAL A 11 8.89 2.39 -9.41
C VAL A 11 7.96 1.19 -9.55
N ALA A 12 6.69 1.41 -9.86
CA ALA A 12 5.72 0.33 -10.04
C ALA A 12 6.10 -0.61 -11.18
N ASN A 13 6.55 -0.06 -12.31
CA ASN A 13 7.05 -0.86 -13.43
C ASN A 13 8.29 -1.69 -13.05
N GLY A 14 9.19 -1.13 -12.25
CA GLY A 14 10.34 -1.86 -11.71
C GLY A 14 9.91 -3.02 -10.82
N VAL A 15 9.03 -2.77 -9.85
CA VAL A 15 8.49 -3.79 -8.94
C VAL A 15 7.79 -4.90 -9.72
N ASN A 16 6.91 -4.56 -10.65
CA ASN A 16 6.15 -5.53 -11.43
C ASN A 16 7.05 -6.41 -12.32
N LYS A 17 8.15 -5.87 -12.84
CA LYS A 17 9.14 -6.65 -13.62
C LYS A 17 9.97 -7.59 -12.76
N LEU A 18 10.27 -7.20 -11.52
CA LEU A 18 11.07 -8.00 -10.60
C LEU A 18 10.23 -9.07 -9.88
N ARG A 19 8.91 -8.89 -9.79
CA ARG A 19 8.01 -9.86 -9.18
C ARG A 19 8.10 -11.21 -9.88
N SER A 20 8.42 -12.25 -9.12
CA SER A 20 8.45 -13.64 -9.59
C SER A 20 7.80 -14.56 -8.55
N LYS A 21 7.75 -15.87 -8.84
CA LYS A 21 7.27 -16.87 -7.88
C LYS A 21 8.29 -17.18 -6.78
N ASP A 22 9.54 -16.76 -6.97
CA ASP A 22 10.68 -17.11 -6.13
C ASP A 22 11.12 -15.95 -5.22
N ASN A 23 10.34 -14.86 -5.18
CA ASN A 23 10.62 -13.71 -4.34
C ASN A 23 9.37 -13.11 -3.69
N ALA A 24 9.60 -12.24 -2.71
CA ALA A 24 8.58 -11.43 -2.07
C ALA A 24 8.98 -9.96 -2.16
N VAL A 25 7.99 -9.09 -2.35
CA VAL A 25 8.19 -7.64 -2.37
C VAL A 25 7.36 -7.01 -1.26
N VAL A 26 8.01 -6.23 -0.40
CA VAL A 26 7.34 -5.43 0.62
C VAL A 26 7.42 -3.98 0.19
N VAL A 27 6.26 -3.37 -0.06
CA VAL A 27 6.15 -1.95 -0.43
C VAL A 27 5.64 -1.19 0.79
N ILE A 28 6.43 -0.23 1.27
CA ILE A 28 6.03 0.66 2.37
C ILE A 28 5.62 1.99 1.76
N THR A 29 4.35 2.36 1.91
CA THR A 29 3.81 3.60 1.34
C THR A 29 2.73 4.19 2.24
N HIS A 30 2.64 5.52 2.24
CA HIS A 30 1.46 6.26 2.70
C HIS A 30 0.62 6.80 1.52
N TYR A 31 1.10 6.64 0.28
CA TYR A 31 0.39 7.00 -0.94
C TYR A 31 -0.47 5.83 -1.42
N GLN A 32 -1.79 5.99 -1.32
CA GLN A 32 -2.77 5.01 -1.82
C GLN A 32 -2.68 4.84 -3.34
N ARG A 33 -2.39 5.93 -4.08
CA ARG A 33 -2.22 5.91 -5.55
C ARG A 33 -1.15 4.95 -6.07
N LEU A 34 -0.19 4.53 -5.23
CA LEU A 34 0.79 3.52 -5.64
C LEU A 34 0.14 2.14 -5.82
N LEU A 35 -0.92 1.87 -5.07
CA LEU A 35 -1.66 0.60 -5.07
C LEU A 35 -2.51 0.44 -6.35
N ASP A 36 -2.80 1.54 -7.06
CA ASP A 36 -3.38 1.51 -8.41
C ASP A 36 -2.41 0.91 -9.45
N TYR A 37 -1.10 1.02 -9.21
CA TYR A 37 -0.06 0.55 -10.13
C TYR A 37 0.58 -0.77 -9.71
N ILE A 38 0.54 -1.08 -8.41
CA ILE A 38 1.05 -2.33 -7.84
C ILE A 38 -0.09 -2.97 -7.07
N LYS A 39 -0.67 -4.05 -7.61
CA LYS A 39 -1.70 -4.81 -6.92
C LYS A 39 -1.04 -5.70 -5.84
N PRO A 40 -1.23 -5.40 -4.54
CA PRO A 40 -0.67 -6.21 -3.48
C PRO A 40 -1.45 -7.53 -3.35
N ASP A 41 -0.83 -8.53 -2.75
CA ASP A 41 -1.53 -9.75 -2.32
C ASP A 41 -2.09 -9.58 -0.90
N PHE A 42 -1.36 -8.83 -0.05
CA PHE A 42 -1.72 -8.50 1.32
C PHE A 42 -1.44 -7.02 1.61
N VAL A 43 -2.31 -6.41 2.41
CA VAL A 43 -2.17 -5.04 2.92
C VAL A 43 -2.08 -5.11 4.44
N HIS A 44 -1.08 -4.45 5.02
CA HIS A 44 -0.88 -4.35 6.45
C HIS A 44 -0.85 -2.89 6.89
N VAL A 45 -1.63 -2.54 7.91
CA VAL A 45 -1.66 -1.19 8.49
C VAL A 45 -0.79 -1.17 9.73
N LEU A 46 0.28 -0.38 9.69
CA LEU A 46 1.18 -0.15 10.81
C LEU A 46 0.72 1.10 11.58
N TYR A 47 0.43 0.93 12.87
CA TYR A 47 0.11 2.02 13.79
C TYR A 47 0.81 1.78 15.12
N THR A 48 1.38 2.84 15.72
CA THR A 48 2.12 2.79 17.00
C THR A 48 3.16 1.66 17.10
N GLY A 49 3.84 1.36 15.98
CA GLY A 49 4.88 0.34 15.90
C GLY A 49 4.36 -1.11 15.82
N LYS A 50 3.05 -1.31 15.65
CA LYS A 50 2.41 -2.63 15.53
C LYS A 50 1.57 -2.71 14.26
N ILE A 51 1.46 -3.92 13.69
CA ILE A 51 0.48 -4.20 12.65
C ILE A 51 -0.87 -4.34 13.35
N VAL A 52 -1.75 -3.38 13.13
CA VAL A 52 -3.07 -3.30 13.78
C VAL A 52 -4.19 -3.87 12.91
N LYS A 53 -3.98 -3.91 11.58
CA LYS A 53 -4.94 -4.50 10.65
C LYS A 53 -4.21 -5.14 9.47
N SER A 54 -4.75 -6.25 8.98
CA SER A 54 -4.28 -6.93 7.79
C SER A 54 -5.49 -7.35 6.95
N GLY A 55 -5.36 -7.31 5.63
CA GLY A 55 -6.42 -7.68 4.69
C GLY A 55 -5.89 -7.86 3.28
N GLY A 56 -6.78 -8.12 2.33
CA GLY A 56 -6.45 -8.10 0.91
C GLY A 56 -6.44 -6.67 0.34
N PRO A 57 -6.39 -6.54 -1.00
CA PRO A 57 -6.43 -5.25 -1.70
C PRO A 57 -7.63 -4.37 -1.33
N GLU A 58 -8.77 -4.97 -0.94
CA GLU A 58 -9.96 -4.25 -0.50
C GLU A 58 -9.70 -3.34 0.70
N LEU A 59 -8.76 -3.71 1.58
CA LEU A 59 -8.37 -2.89 2.71
C LEU A 59 -7.70 -1.58 2.25
N ALA A 60 -6.99 -1.61 1.13
CA ALA A 60 -6.41 -0.39 0.57
C ALA A 60 -7.48 0.61 0.11
N HIS A 61 -8.52 0.10 -0.56
CA HIS A 61 -9.65 0.91 -1.02
C HIS A 61 -10.43 1.48 0.16
N GLU A 62 -10.65 0.68 1.21
CA GLU A 62 -11.33 1.17 2.42
C GLU A 62 -10.54 2.30 3.10
N LEU A 63 -9.21 2.21 3.15
CA LEU A 63 -8.35 3.26 3.68
C LEU A 63 -8.36 4.52 2.83
N GLU A 64 -8.53 4.40 1.50
CA GLU A 64 -8.68 5.53 0.59
C GLU A 64 -10.00 6.26 0.79
N GLU A 65 -11.10 5.51 0.88
CA GLU A 65 -12.44 6.09 1.06
C GLU A 65 -12.64 6.72 2.44
N ARG A 66 -12.18 6.05 3.50
CA ARG A 66 -12.47 6.43 4.89
C ARG A 66 -11.32 7.15 5.58
N GLY A 67 -10.15 7.23 4.95
CA GLY A 67 -8.92 7.67 5.60
C GLY A 67 -8.44 6.69 6.69
N TYR A 68 -7.54 7.16 7.55
CA TYR A 68 -6.93 6.34 8.62
C TYR A 68 -7.59 6.53 9.99
N ASP A 69 -8.57 7.43 10.13
CA ASP A 69 -9.05 7.85 11.45
C ASP A 69 -9.80 6.75 12.20
N TRP A 70 -10.54 5.89 11.48
CA TRP A 70 -11.21 4.73 12.05
C TRP A 70 -10.21 3.70 12.59
N ILE A 71 -9.07 3.49 11.92
CA ILE A 71 -7.98 2.64 12.42
C ILE A 71 -7.45 3.20 13.75
N LYS A 72 -7.22 4.51 13.82
CA LYS A 72 -6.73 5.14 15.05
C LYS A 72 -7.74 5.02 16.18
N ALA A 73 -9.03 5.24 15.89
CA ALA A 73 -10.09 5.15 16.88
C ALA A 73 -10.25 3.72 17.45
N GLU A 74 -10.13 2.68 16.61
CA GLU A 74 -10.18 1.28 17.03
C GLU A 74 -8.96 0.83 17.86
N ASN A 75 -7.84 1.56 17.77
CA ASN A 75 -6.54 1.18 18.36
C ASN A 75 -5.97 2.25 19.31
N ALA A 76 -6.82 3.17 19.79
CA ALA A 76 -6.48 4.22 20.76
C ALA A 76 -6.49 3.70 22.20
#